data_AF-A0A1M3FXC9-F1
#
_entry.id   AF-A0A1M3FXC9-F1
#
_cell.length_a   1.000
_cell.length_b   1.000
_cell.length_c   1.000
_cell.angle_alpha   90.00
_cell.angle_beta   90.00
_cell.angle_gamma   90.00
#
_symmetry.space_group_name_H-M   'P 1'
#
loop_
_entity.id
_entity.type
_entity.pdbx_description
1 polymer ?
#
loop_
_entity_poly.entity_id
_entity_poly.type
_entity_poly.pdbx_seq_one_letter_code
_entity_poly.pdbx_strand_id
1 'polypeptide(L)'
;MNQHIQPATQELPEKKSGIPAALACKCPRCRSGNMFAEKNPYRLKTTMKMNERCPVCRQPFDIEVGFYYGSSYVSYAFSIAISVASLIAWWLFIGLSTSDNRFFYWLIANALLLVVLQPFLMRLARSVWLSFFVRYDRNWQTNEPAVPERINKDQMNNW
;
A
#
# COMPACT_ATOMS: atom_id res chain seq x y z
N MET A 1 -42.58 -29.89 6.32
CA MET A 1 -41.63 -30.79 7.00
C MET A 1 -40.24 -30.46 6.50
N ASN A 2 -39.54 -29.67 7.30
CA ASN A 2 -38.10 -29.37 7.39
C ASN A 2 -37.25 -29.21 6.13
N GLN A 3 -36.86 -27.95 5.94
CA GLN A 3 -35.76 -27.45 5.13
C GLN A 3 -34.42 -28.04 5.63
N HIS A 4 -33.76 -28.85 4.82
CA HIS A 4 -32.32 -29.12 4.98
C HIS A 4 -31.54 -28.04 4.22
N ILE A 5 -31.33 -26.90 4.86
CA ILE A 5 -30.30 -25.93 4.45
C ILE A 5 -29.00 -26.39 5.10
N GLN A 6 -28.13 -27.00 4.30
CA GLN A 6 -26.78 -27.37 4.69
C GLN A 6 -25.99 -26.09 5.03
N PRO A 7 -25.32 -26.00 6.20
CA PRO A 7 -24.39 -24.90 6.44
C PRO A 7 -23.19 -25.09 5.50
N ALA A 8 -23.02 -24.15 4.57
CA ALA A 8 -21.89 -24.12 3.66
C ALA A 8 -20.59 -24.24 4.46
N THR A 9 -19.78 -25.26 4.13
CA THR A 9 -18.46 -25.49 4.70
C THR A 9 -17.57 -24.28 4.37
N GLN A 10 -17.42 -23.35 5.33
CA GLN A 10 -16.51 -22.22 5.18
C GLN A 10 -15.07 -22.75 5.33
N GLU A 11 -14.41 -23.06 4.22
CA GLU A 11 -12.97 -23.28 4.20
C GLU A 11 -12.27 -22.02 4.71
N LEU A 12 -11.62 -22.12 5.88
CA LEU A 12 -10.87 -21.03 6.49
C LEU A 12 -9.81 -20.54 5.48
N PRO A 13 -9.78 -19.25 5.14
CA PRO A 13 -8.87 -18.74 4.13
C PRO A 13 -7.42 -19.03 4.53
N GLU A 14 -6.68 -19.65 3.61
CA GLU A 14 -5.26 -19.97 3.74
C GLU A 14 -4.49 -18.77 4.31
N LYS A 15 -3.65 -19.01 5.32
CA LYS A 15 -2.90 -17.98 6.06
C LYS A 15 -1.85 -17.31 5.17
N LYS A 16 -2.27 -16.39 4.31
CA LYS A 16 -1.36 -15.55 3.50
C LYS A 16 -0.59 -14.63 4.43
N SER A 17 0.72 -14.52 4.29
CA SER A 17 1.56 -13.68 5.14
C SER A 17 1.23 -12.18 4.98
N GLY A 18 1.41 -11.39 6.04
CA GLY A 18 0.96 -9.99 6.09
C GLY A 18 1.84 -9.00 5.33
N ILE A 19 3.15 -9.23 5.33
CA ILE A 19 4.14 -8.38 4.66
C ILE A 19 3.94 -8.37 3.13
N PRO A 20 3.83 -9.51 2.42
CA PRO A 20 3.63 -9.47 0.98
C PRO A 20 2.28 -8.86 0.58
N ALA A 21 1.26 -8.91 1.45
CA ALA A 21 -0.02 -8.28 1.18
C ALA A 21 0.09 -6.75 1.16
N ALA A 22 0.81 -6.14 2.11
CA ALA A 22 1.03 -4.69 2.14
C ALA A 22 1.88 -4.23 0.95
N LEU A 23 2.94 -5.00 0.61
CA LEU A 23 3.78 -4.70 -0.56
C LEU A 23 3.01 -4.81 -1.89
N ALA A 24 2.05 -5.74 -1.98
CA ALA A 24 1.22 -5.95 -3.16
C ALA A 24 -0.03 -5.05 -3.21
N CYS A 25 -0.13 -4.02 -2.36
CA CYS A 25 -1.28 -3.12 -2.29
C CYS A 25 -2.63 -3.85 -2.08
N LYS A 26 -2.61 -4.89 -1.24
CA LYS A 26 -3.79 -5.68 -0.88
C LYS A 26 -4.41 -5.18 0.42
N CYS A 27 -5.71 -5.43 0.56
CA CYS A 27 -6.45 -5.15 1.79
C CYS A 27 -5.77 -5.82 2.99
N PRO A 28 -5.38 -5.10 4.05
CA PRO A 28 -4.70 -5.70 5.19
C PRO A 28 -5.60 -6.63 6.01
N ARG A 29 -6.93 -6.41 6.00
CA ARG A 29 -7.91 -7.24 6.71
C ARG A 29 -8.04 -8.65 6.15
N CYS A 30 -8.17 -8.79 4.82
CA CYS A 30 -8.37 -10.10 4.16
C CYS A 30 -7.19 -10.58 3.31
N ARG A 31 -6.18 -9.73 3.09
CA ARG A 31 -4.96 -9.96 2.29
C ARG A 31 -5.17 -10.33 0.81
N SER A 32 -6.41 -10.27 0.32
CA SER A 32 -6.77 -10.74 -1.04
C SER A 32 -7.35 -9.64 -1.93
N GLY A 33 -8.19 -8.76 -1.39
CA GLY A 33 -8.82 -7.68 -2.16
C GLY A 33 -7.82 -6.59 -2.60
N ASN A 34 -8.02 -6.04 -3.80
CA ASN A 34 -7.21 -4.94 -4.31
C ASN A 34 -7.63 -3.60 -3.68
N MET A 35 -6.66 -2.83 -3.21
CA MET A 35 -6.91 -1.52 -2.61
C MET A 35 -7.24 -0.43 -3.64
N PHE A 36 -6.57 -0.50 -4.79
CA PHE A 36 -6.69 0.47 -5.88
C PHE A 36 -7.52 -0.08 -7.03
N ALA A 37 -8.23 0.81 -7.70
CA ALA A 37 -9.06 0.48 -8.87
C ALA A 37 -8.18 0.11 -10.08
N GLU A 38 -7.12 0.87 -10.32
CA GLU A 38 -6.16 0.60 -11.39
C GLU A 38 -5.07 -0.38 -10.91
N LYS A 39 -4.75 -1.39 -11.72
CA LYS A 39 -3.68 -2.34 -11.42
C LYS A 39 -2.32 -1.71 -11.71
N ASN A 40 -2.18 -1.01 -12.83
CA ASN A 40 -0.91 -0.43 -13.25
C ASN A 40 -0.58 0.88 -12.51
N PRO A 41 0.49 0.94 -11.70
CA PRO A 41 0.88 2.17 -10.98
C PRO A 41 1.34 3.31 -11.90
N TYR A 42 1.71 3.03 -13.14
CA TYR A 42 2.21 4.03 -14.08
C TYR A 42 1.12 4.72 -14.91
N ARG A 43 -0.16 4.35 -14.72
CA ARG A 43 -1.28 5.14 -15.27
C ARG A 43 -1.56 6.34 -14.35
N LEU A 44 -0.78 7.40 -14.54
CA LEU A 44 -0.71 8.55 -13.62
C LEU A 44 -2.08 9.20 -13.31
N LYS A 45 -3.03 9.21 -14.26
CA LYS A 45 -4.37 9.78 -14.05
C LYS A 45 -5.22 9.00 -13.05
N THR A 46 -5.00 7.69 -12.91
CA THR A 46 -5.84 6.79 -12.10
C THR A 46 -5.06 6.03 -11.04
N THR A 47 -3.74 6.22 -10.96
CA THR A 47 -2.83 5.46 -10.10
C THR A 47 -3.21 5.51 -8.62
N MET A 48 -3.64 6.67 -8.14
CA MET A 48 -4.06 6.85 -6.76
C MET A 48 -5.53 6.53 -6.51
N LYS A 49 -6.33 6.24 -7.55
CA LYS A 49 -7.76 5.96 -7.40
C LYS A 49 -7.96 4.68 -6.59
N MET A 50 -8.52 4.83 -5.39
CA MET A 50 -8.82 3.74 -4.48
C MET A 50 -10.27 3.28 -4.61
N ASN A 51 -10.51 2.02 -4.26
CA ASN A 51 -11.88 1.55 -4.07
C ASN A 51 -12.43 2.14 -2.77
N GLU A 52 -13.73 2.41 -2.67
CA GLU A 52 -14.32 2.88 -1.41
C GLU A 52 -14.28 1.78 -0.34
N ARG A 53 -14.54 0.54 -0.77
CA ARG A 53 -14.52 -0.66 0.05
C ARG A 53 -13.75 -1.78 -0.63
N CYS A 54 -13.18 -2.65 0.18
CA CYS A 54 -12.53 -3.86 -0.30
C CYS A 54 -13.54 -4.73 -1.08
N PRO A 55 -13.22 -5.17 -2.31
CA PRO A 55 -14.13 -5.98 -3.12
C PRO A 55 -14.36 -7.40 -2.57
N VAL A 56 -13.62 -7.82 -1.54
CA VAL A 56 -13.70 -9.18 -0.96
C VAL A 56 -14.34 -9.14 0.43
N CYS A 57 -13.79 -8.38 1.37
CA CYS A 57 -14.25 -8.36 2.76
C CYS A 57 -15.03 -7.09 3.14
N ARG A 58 -15.36 -6.24 2.16
CA ARG A 58 -16.11 -4.97 2.31
C ARG A 58 -15.51 -3.96 3.30
N GLN A 59 -14.27 -4.15 3.75
CA GLN A 59 -13.54 -3.20 4.59
C GLN A 59 -13.47 -1.83 3.91
N PRO A 60 -13.96 -0.75 4.52
CA PRO A 60 -13.74 0.60 4.01
C PRO A 60 -12.26 0.94 4.04
N PHE A 61 -11.76 1.51 2.95
CA PHE A 61 -10.35 1.93 2.86
C PHE A 61 -10.12 3.36 3.36
N ASP A 62 -11.16 4.20 3.34
CA ASP A 62 -11.15 5.49 4.05
C ASP A 62 -11.66 5.28 5.47
N ILE A 63 -10.79 5.54 6.44
CA ILE A 63 -11.09 5.37 7.88
C ILE A 63 -11.52 6.73 8.48
N GLU A 64 -10.76 7.78 8.19
CA GLU A 64 -10.99 9.14 8.69
C GLU A 64 -10.60 10.16 7.60
N VAL A 65 -11.18 11.37 7.68
CA VAL A 65 -10.79 12.48 6.78
C VAL A 65 -9.33 12.83 7.02
N GLY A 66 -8.53 12.91 5.96
CA GLY A 66 -7.10 13.21 6.07
C GLY A 66 -6.23 12.05 6.57
N PHE A 67 -6.78 10.85 6.78
CA PHE A 67 -6.02 9.69 7.28
C PHE A 67 -4.75 9.41 6.45
N TYR A 68 -4.80 9.60 5.14
CA TYR A 68 -3.67 9.32 4.24
C TYR A 68 -2.58 10.41 4.20
N TYR A 69 -2.73 11.54 4.89
CA TYR A 69 -1.62 12.49 5.04
C TYR A 69 -0.41 11.82 5.71
N GLY A 70 -0.65 10.94 6.68
CA GLY A 70 0.42 10.17 7.35
C GLY A 70 1.18 9.22 6.42
N SER A 71 0.57 8.77 5.31
CA SER A 71 1.25 7.91 4.33
C SER A 71 2.42 8.62 3.63
N SER A 72 2.45 9.96 3.60
CA SER A 72 3.58 10.72 3.06
C SER A 72 4.88 10.46 3.84
N TYR A 73 4.81 10.35 5.17
CA TYR A 73 5.98 10.02 6.01
C TYR A 73 6.53 8.63 5.70
N VAL A 74 5.64 7.66 5.44
CA VAL A 74 6.03 6.30 5.04
C VAL A 74 6.72 6.31 3.68
N SER A 75 6.18 7.07 2.72
CA SER A 75 6.81 7.23 1.40
C SER A 75 8.20 7.87 1.52
N TYR A 76 8.34 8.88 2.38
CA TYR A 76 9.62 9.53 2.63
C TYR A 76 10.67 8.57 3.21
N ALA A 77 10.29 7.76 4.20
CA ALA A 77 11.18 6.74 4.76
C ALA A 77 11.63 5.72 3.70
N PHE A 78 10.75 5.28 2.80
CA PHE A 78 11.13 4.41 1.69
C PHE A 78 12.07 5.09 0.71
N SER A 79 11.84 6.36 0.35
CA SER A 79 12.74 7.11 -0.52
C SER A 79 14.14 7.22 0.07
N ILE A 80 14.26 7.51 1.37
CA ILE A 80 15.56 7.52 2.07
C ILE A 80 16.22 6.14 1.99
N ALA A 81 15.48 5.07 2.31
CA ALA A 81 16.03 3.71 2.29
C ALA A 81 16.55 3.33 0.90
N ILE A 82 15.81 3.68 -0.16
CA ILE A 82 16.21 3.46 -1.55
C ILE A 82 17.46 4.29 -1.89
N SER A 83 17.52 5.56 -1.48
CA SER A 83 18.69 6.40 -1.74
C SER A 83 19.94 5.89 -1.04
N VAL A 84 19.85 5.53 0.23
CA VAL A 84 20.96 4.94 0.99
C VAL A 84 21.41 3.62 0.36
N ALA A 85 20.46 2.73 0.04
CA ALA A 85 20.78 1.45 -0.63
C ALA A 85 21.46 1.67 -1.99
N SER A 86 20.97 2.63 -2.78
CA SER A 86 21.57 2.97 -4.08
C SER A 86 22.96 3.58 -3.94
N LEU A 87 23.21 4.36 -2.88
CA LEU A 87 24.52 4.94 -2.60
C LEU A 87 25.52 3.86 -2.20
N ILE A 88 25.12 2.94 -1.33
CA ILE A 88 25.95 1.80 -0.92
C ILE A 88 26.27 0.94 -2.15
N ALA A 89 25.28 0.64 -3.00
CA ALA A 89 25.52 -0.09 -4.24
C ALA A 89 26.52 0.66 -5.14
N TRP A 90 26.34 1.97 -5.34
CA TRP A 90 27.25 2.79 -6.13
C TRP A 90 28.68 2.79 -5.56
N TRP A 91 28.82 2.89 -4.24
CA TRP A 91 30.10 2.79 -3.55
C TRP A 91 30.78 1.47 -3.90
N LEU A 92 30.09 0.34 -3.69
CA LEU A 92 30.69 -0.98 -3.81
C LEU A 92 31.10 -1.33 -5.25
N PHE A 93 30.34 -0.88 -6.25
CA PHE A 93 30.61 -1.23 -7.66
C PHE A 93 31.49 -0.23 -8.41
N ILE A 94 31.40 1.07 -8.10
CA ILE A 94 32.04 2.14 -8.88
C ILE A 94 33.08 2.91 -8.04
N GLY A 95 32.91 2.92 -6.72
CA GLY A 95 33.68 3.73 -5.79
C GLY A 95 33.09 5.14 -5.62
N LEU A 96 33.27 5.69 -4.41
CA LEU A 96 32.94 7.08 -4.08
C LEU A 96 34.19 7.94 -4.24
N SER A 97 34.13 8.94 -5.12
CA SER A 97 35.14 9.97 -5.26
C SER A 97 34.47 11.33 -5.40
N THR A 98 35.00 12.33 -4.69
CA THR A 98 34.58 13.73 -4.76
C THR A 98 35.49 14.58 -5.64
N SER A 99 36.65 14.06 -6.06
CA SER A 99 37.52 14.70 -7.07
C SER A 99 36.96 14.55 -8.48
N ASP A 100 36.16 13.51 -8.70
CA ASP A 100 35.56 13.17 -9.98
C ASP A 100 34.06 13.45 -9.98
N ASN A 101 33.46 13.55 -11.18
CA ASN A 101 32.01 13.74 -11.36
C ASN A 101 31.15 12.51 -11.00
N ARG A 102 31.74 11.45 -10.42
CA ARG A 102 31.04 10.17 -10.11
C ARG A 102 29.90 10.37 -9.13
N PHE A 103 30.08 11.25 -8.14
CA PHE A 103 29.04 11.57 -7.17
C PHE A 103 27.83 12.27 -7.83
N PHE A 104 28.07 13.17 -8.79
CA PHE A 104 26.99 13.82 -9.54
C PHE A 104 26.24 12.84 -10.43
N TYR A 105 26.92 11.89 -11.07
CA TYR A 105 26.26 10.83 -11.83
C TYR A 105 25.36 9.96 -10.94
N TRP A 106 25.83 9.60 -9.74
CA TRP A 106 24.99 8.91 -8.77
C TRP A 106 23.78 9.75 -8.37
N LEU A 107 23.96 11.04 -8.10
CA LEU A 107 22.89 11.94 -7.70
C LEU A 107 21.78 12.05 -8.77
N ILE A 108 22.17 12.21 -10.04
CA ILE A 108 21.24 12.24 -11.17
C ILE A 108 20.53 10.89 -11.31
N ALA A 109 21.27 9.78 -11.25
CA ALA A 109 20.70 8.44 -11.33
C ALA A 109 19.71 8.18 -10.18
N ASN A 110 20.04 8.60 -8.96
CA ASN A 110 19.15 8.48 -7.79
C ASN A 110 17.88 9.33 -7.95
N ALA A 111 18.01 10.57 -8.41
CA ALA A 111 16.87 11.44 -8.68
C ALA A 111 15.93 10.82 -9.72
N LEU A 112 16.47 10.33 -10.84
CA LEU A 112 15.70 9.65 -11.88
C LEU A 112 15.04 8.37 -11.36
N LEU A 113 15.77 7.58 -10.57
CA LEU A 113 15.25 6.37 -9.93
C LEU A 113 14.03 6.70 -9.06
N LEU A 114 14.14 7.70 -8.17
CA LEU A 114 13.04 8.09 -7.30
C LEU A 114 11.84 8.63 -8.08
N VAL A 115 12.06 9.45 -9.13
CA VAL A 115 10.97 9.95 -9.99
C VAL A 115 10.25 8.80 -10.69
N VAL A 116 10.97 7.81 -11.21
CA VAL A 116 10.37 6.62 -11.83
C VAL A 116 9.63 5.77 -10.80
N LEU A 117 10.17 5.61 -9.59
CA LEU A 117 9.50 4.83 -8.53
C LEU A 117 8.35 5.58 -7.86
N GLN A 118 8.23 6.90 -8.04
CA GLN A 118 7.24 7.74 -7.35
C GLN A 118 5.81 7.17 -7.36
N PRO A 119 5.21 6.77 -8.50
CA PRO A 119 3.83 6.29 -8.52
C PRO A 119 3.66 4.98 -7.75
N PHE A 120 4.69 4.14 -7.73
CA PHE A 120 4.71 2.91 -6.98
C PHE A 120 4.85 3.16 -5.47
N LEU A 121 5.79 4.03 -5.07
CA LEU A 121 6.04 4.38 -3.67
C LEU A 121 4.81 5.01 -3.01
N MET A 122 4.09 5.89 -3.73
CA MET A 122 2.87 6.52 -3.22
C MET A 122 1.79 5.47 -2.88
N ARG A 123 1.59 4.46 -3.75
CA ARG A 123 0.61 3.40 -3.51
C ARG A 123 1.04 2.48 -2.38
N LEU A 124 2.32 2.10 -2.39
CA LEU A 124 2.91 1.26 -1.36
C LEU A 124 2.79 1.89 0.02
N ALA A 125 3.15 3.17 0.14
CA ALA A 125 3.11 3.90 1.39
C ALA A 125 1.70 3.92 2.00
N ARG A 126 0.65 4.05 1.18
CA ARG A 126 -0.74 3.97 1.66
C ARG A 126 -1.14 2.59 2.12
N SER A 127 -0.75 1.56 1.38
CA SER A 127 -1.05 0.20 1.76
C SER A 127 -0.35 -0.18 3.08
N VAL A 128 0.91 0.25 3.25
CA VAL A 128 1.67 0.04 4.48
C VAL A 128 1.07 0.85 5.62
N TRP A 129 0.76 2.13 5.41
CA TRP A 129 0.12 2.98 6.40
C TRP A 129 -1.19 2.37 6.90
N LEU A 130 -2.09 1.98 5.99
CA LEU A 130 -3.36 1.33 6.35
C LEU A 130 -3.14 0.03 7.14
N SER A 131 -2.08 -0.73 6.84
CA SER A 131 -1.76 -1.98 7.54
C SER A 131 -1.35 -1.81 9.01
N PHE A 132 -0.94 -0.60 9.42
CA PHE A 132 -0.65 -0.31 10.83
C PHE A 132 -1.92 -0.21 11.66
N PHE A 133 -2.99 0.33 11.09
CA PHE A 133 -4.27 0.58 11.77
C PHE A 133 -5.27 -0.56 11.57
N VAL A 134 -5.31 -1.16 10.39
CA VAL A 134 -6.20 -2.28 10.08
C VAL A 134 -5.42 -3.58 10.14
N ARG A 135 -5.80 -4.44 11.10
CA ARG A 135 -5.18 -5.76 11.28
C ARG A 135 -5.87 -6.84 10.46
N TYR A 136 -5.15 -7.93 10.23
CA TYR A 136 -5.72 -9.12 9.61
C TYR A 136 -6.76 -9.75 10.53
N ASP A 137 -7.92 -10.08 9.98
CA ASP A 137 -8.99 -10.77 10.68
C ASP A 137 -9.12 -12.17 10.07
N ARG A 138 -8.93 -13.23 10.86
CA ARG A 138 -9.04 -14.62 10.35
C ARG A 138 -10.48 -14.96 9.95
N ASN A 139 -11.45 -14.35 10.62
CA ASN A 139 -12.87 -14.62 10.44
C ASN A 139 -13.52 -13.46 9.66
N TRP A 140 -12.79 -12.84 8.73
CA TRP A 140 -13.28 -11.68 7.99
C TRP A 140 -14.56 -11.93 7.18
N GLN A 141 -14.88 -13.20 6.92
CA GLN A 141 -16.09 -13.66 6.22
C GLN A 141 -17.34 -13.56 7.10
N THR A 142 -17.21 -13.87 8.39
CA THR A 142 -18.33 -13.87 9.35
C THR A 142 -18.42 -12.57 10.12
N ASN A 143 -17.27 -11.96 10.42
CA ASN A 143 -17.20 -10.68 11.11
C ASN A 143 -17.44 -9.54 10.12
N GLU A 144 -18.34 -8.63 10.45
CA GLU A 144 -18.48 -7.40 9.68
C GLU A 144 -17.33 -6.43 9.98
N PRO A 145 -16.84 -5.68 8.97
CA PRO A 145 -15.84 -4.65 9.20
C PRO A 145 -16.42 -3.51 10.05
N ALA A 146 -15.60 -2.92 10.90
CA ALA A 146 -15.99 -1.75 11.68
C ALA A 146 -16.44 -0.62 10.75
N VAL A 147 -17.58 -0.01 11.06
CA VAL A 147 -18.11 1.14 10.33
C VAL A 147 -17.33 2.38 10.79
N PRO A 148 -16.73 3.17 9.88
CA PRO A 148 -15.99 4.35 10.28
C PRO A 148 -16.99 5.44 10.68
N GLU A 149 -16.81 6.01 11.86
CA GLU A 149 -17.76 6.95 12.48
C GLU A 149 -17.59 8.38 11.95
N ARG A 150 -16.38 8.75 11.51
CA ARG A 150 -16.00 10.12 11.12
C ARG A 150 -15.59 10.24 9.64
N ILE A 151 -16.49 9.84 8.75
CA ILE A 151 -16.29 10.04 7.30
C ILE A 151 -17.09 11.25 6.85
N ASN A 152 -16.42 12.19 6.19
CA ASN A 152 -17.09 13.20 5.37
C ASN A 152 -16.95 12.80 3.90
N LYS A 153 -18.06 12.46 3.25
CA LYS A 153 -18.08 12.03 1.84
C LYS A 153 -17.59 13.13 0.89
N ASP A 154 -17.86 14.40 1.22
CA ASP A 154 -17.42 15.55 0.43
C ASP A 154 -15.91 15.76 0.50
N GLN A 155 -15.25 15.13 1.47
CA GLN A 155 -13.80 15.18 1.66
C GLN A 155 -13.12 13.83 1.37
N MET A 156 -13.86 12.84 0.88
CA MET A 156 -13.26 11.58 0.42
C MET A 156 -12.37 11.85 -0.78
N ASN A 157 -11.20 11.22 -0.80
CA ASN A 157 -10.14 11.50 -1.79
C ASN A 157 -9.57 12.94 -1.72
N ASN A 158 -9.85 13.65 -0.61
CA ASN A 158 -9.34 14.96 -0.17
C ASN A 158 -7.80 15.10 0.00
N TRP A 159 -7.00 14.18 -0.54
CA TRP A 159 -5.61 13.91 -0.12
C TRP A 159 -4.60 13.98 -1.26
#